data_AF-A0A013SSI0-F1
#
_entry.id   AF-A0A013SSI0-F1
#
_cell.length_a   1.000
_cell.length_b   1.000
_cell.length_c   1.000
_cell.angle_alpha   90.00
_cell.angle_beta   90.00
_cell.angle_gamma   90.00
#
_symmetry.space_group_name_H-M   'P 1'
#
loop_
_entity.id
_entity.type
_entity.pdbx_description
1 polymer ?
#
loop_
_entity_poly.entity_id
_entity_poly.type
_entity_poly.pdbx_seq_one_letter_code
_entity_poly.pdbx_strand_id
1 'polypeptide(L)'
;MMTNEQAVLQAEAEIEKLKQAYMEHLTPIVIKIHEHQEDPSLQDLLTCQKLGATYFNFIENFVGNSGLLGAHANGKWVTGFAEDCHSVLKAFVVHVNFLRSHSDMLKGSLEQPDTAAYANMQRMTKEYLPKEQWQTLEFLFKNNSLPIAGFEYAGANDLNETPKWQLVTGLVVGVLFALIILLSAIFIPSPTPTQFFVFRGVFAVSLAAIAAIIPGLLNVESRFHKFSIRATGAIAVFVIVWLLNPPALVGS
;
A
#
# COMPACT_ATOMS: atom_id res chain seq x y z
N MET A 1 -15.07 -18.42 -3.50
CA MET A 1 -14.21 -17.22 -3.60
C MET A 1 -13.86 -16.84 -2.18
N MET A 2 -12.57 -16.79 -1.84
CA MET A 2 -12.11 -16.47 -0.48
C MET A 2 -12.13 -14.95 -0.30
N THR A 3 -12.55 -14.47 0.88
CA THR A 3 -12.46 -13.02 1.18
C THR A 3 -11.04 -12.66 1.59
N ASN A 4 -10.70 -11.37 1.54
CA ASN A 4 -9.38 -10.90 1.94
C ASN A 4 -9.10 -11.17 3.43
N GLU A 5 -10.12 -11.05 4.28
CA GLU A 5 -10.02 -11.38 5.71
C GLU A 5 -9.74 -12.86 5.93
N GLN A 6 -10.37 -13.74 5.13
CA GLN A 6 -10.09 -15.18 5.20
C GLN A 6 -8.67 -15.50 4.76
N ALA A 7 -8.13 -14.81 3.75
CA ALA A 7 -6.75 -14.97 3.30
C ALA A 7 -5.74 -14.52 4.39
N VAL A 8 -6.03 -13.42 5.09
CA VAL A 8 -5.23 -12.94 6.22
C VAL A 8 -5.23 -13.96 7.36
N LEU A 9 -6.40 -14.45 7.77
CA LEU A 9 -6.51 -15.46 8.84
C LEU A 9 -5.77 -16.76 8.50
N GLN A 10 -5.78 -17.18 7.23
CA GLN A 10 -5.01 -18.34 6.79
C GLN A 10 -3.50 -18.10 6.84
N ALA A 11 -3.05 -16.90 6.47
CA ALA A 11 -1.64 -16.53 6.58
C ALA A 11 -1.20 -16.51 8.05
N GLU A 12 -1.98 -15.92 8.95
CA GLU A 12 -1.71 -15.92 10.40
C GLU A 12 -1.62 -17.35 10.97
N ALA A 13 -2.53 -18.24 10.55
CA ALA A 13 -2.49 -19.65 10.96
C ALA A 13 -1.24 -20.37 10.45
N GLU A 14 -0.80 -20.11 9.21
CA GLU A 14 0.42 -20.71 8.67
C GLU A 14 1.68 -20.14 9.35
N ILE A 15 1.70 -18.84 9.69
CA ILE A 15 2.78 -18.21 10.48
C ILE A 15 2.95 -18.93 11.81
N GLU A 16 1.85 -19.16 12.55
CA GLU A 16 1.93 -19.83 13.85
C GLU A 16 2.38 -21.28 13.73
N LYS A 17 1.88 -22.01 12.72
CA LYS A 17 2.34 -23.38 12.42
C LYS A 17 3.84 -23.44 12.10
N LEU A 18 4.35 -22.52 11.28
CA LEU A 18 5.77 -22.47 10.93
C LEU A 18 6.64 -22.10 12.13
N LYS A 19 6.17 -21.15 12.97
CA LYS A 19 6.82 -20.80 14.23
C LYS A 19 6.88 -21.99 15.17
N GLN A 20 5.79 -22.73 15.33
CA GLN A 20 5.74 -23.91 16.17
C GLN A 20 6.74 -24.96 15.71
N ALA A 21 6.76 -25.29 14.41
CA ALA A 21 7.72 -26.25 13.85
C ALA A 21 9.18 -25.81 14.09
N TYR A 22 9.47 -24.52 13.93
CA TYR A 22 10.79 -23.97 14.22
C TYR A 22 11.16 -24.10 15.71
N MET A 23 10.25 -23.73 16.61
CA MET A 23 10.49 -23.76 18.06
C MET A 23 10.57 -25.18 18.63
N GLU A 24 9.78 -26.12 18.11
CA GLU A 24 9.83 -27.54 18.49
C GLU A 24 11.19 -28.16 18.17
N HIS A 25 11.88 -27.69 17.12
CA HIS A 25 13.23 -28.13 16.79
C HIS A 25 14.31 -27.37 17.58
N LEU A 26 14.20 -26.05 17.71
CA LEU A 26 15.22 -25.23 18.38
C LEU A 26 15.27 -25.46 19.90
N THR A 27 14.12 -25.60 20.56
CA THR A 27 14.05 -25.64 22.03
C THR A 27 14.85 -26.80 22.62
N PRO A 28 14.72 -28.05 22.14
CA PRO A 28 15.52 -29.16 22.67
C PRO A 28 17.02 -28.97 22.45
N ILE A 29 17.43 -28.31 21.36
CA ILE A 29 18.84 -28.01 21.10
C ILE A 29 19.39 -27.06 22.16
N VAL A 30 18.68 -25.97 22.43
CA VAL A 30 19.10 -24.96 23.43
C VAL A 30 19.18 -25.56 24.83
N ILE A 31 18.22 -26.43 25.18
CA ILE A 31 18.22 -27.18 26.46
C ILE A 31 19.47 -28.05 26.57
N LYS A 32 19.80 -28.84 25.53
CA LYS A 32 21.01 -29.70 25.53
C LYS A 32 22.30 -28.90 25.75
N ILE A 33 22.42 -27.75 25.09
CA ILE A 33 23.59 -26.87 25.25
C ILE A 33 23.73 -26.39 26.70
N HIS A 34 22.63 -25.95 27.33
CA HIS A 34 22.69 -25.35 28.66
C HIS A 34 22.73 -26.38 29.80
N GLU A 35 21.96 -27.46 29.71
CA GLU A 35 21.83 -28.43 30.80
C GLU A 35 22.87 -29.55 30.72
N HIS A 36 23.29 -29.93 29.50
CA HIS A 36 24.17 -31.07 29.27
C HIS A 36 25.55 -30.69 28.72
N GLN A 37 25.79 -29.40 28.42
CA GLN A 37 27.01 -28.93 27.76
C GLN A 37 27.31 -29.70 26.45
N GLU A 38 26.24 -30.13 25.77
CA GLU A 38 26.33 -30.86 24.52
C GLU A 38 26.21 -29.91 23.33
N ASP A 39 27.21 -29.95 22.47
CA ASP A 39 27.21 -29.20 21.22
C ASP A 39 26.15 -29.76 20.24
N PRO A 40 25.41 -28.88 19.52
CA PRO A 40 24.43 -29.32 18.54
C PRO A 40 25.09 -30.06 17.37
N SER A 41 24.41 -31.07 16.81
CA SER A 41 24.93 -31.72 15.61
C SER A 41 24.82 -30.82 14.37
N LEU A 42 25.61 -31.09 13.33
CA LEU A 42 25.46 -30.40 12.04
C LEU A 42 24.03 -30.54 11.49
N GLN A 43 23.40 -31.72 11.65
CA GLN A 43 22.03 -31.95 11.21
C GLN A 43 21.03 -31.07 11.98
N ASP A 44 21.24 -30.88 13.29
CA ASP A 44 20.43 -30.00 14.12
C ASP A 44 20.50 -28.55 13.62
N LEU A 45 21.72 -28.06 13.35
CA LEU A 45 21.96 -26.70 12.87
C LEU A 45 21.38 -26.46 11.48
N LEU A 46 21.56 -27.40 10.53
CA LEU A 46 21.00 -27.29 9.18
C LEU A 46 19.47 -27.32 9.20
N THR A 47 18.88 -28.18 10.05
CA THR A 47 17.42 -28.24 10.20
C THR A 47 16.88 -26.97 10.85
N CYS A 48 17.59 -26.42 11.84
CA CYS A 48 17.27 -25.14 12.46
C CYS A 48 17.33 -23.99 11.44
N GLN A 49 18.38 -23.91 10.62
CA GLN A 49 18.50 -22.91 9.55
C GLN A 49 17.32 -23.02 8.57
N LYS A 50 16.99 -24.24 8.11
CA LYS A 50 15.88 -24.45 7.18
C LYS A 50 14.52 -24.03 7.76
N LEU A 51 14.21 -24.43 8.99
CA LEU A 51 12.94 -24.11 9.63
C LEU A 51 12.83 -22.62 9.94
N GLY A 52 13.90 -22.00 10.44
CA GLY A 52 13.98 -20.55 10.66
C GLY A 52 13.77 -19.78 9.36
N ALA A 53 14.52 -20.11 8.31
CA ALA A 53 14.39 -19.48 7.00
C ALA A 53 12.96 -19.63 6.44
N THR A 54 12.35 -20.81 6.58
CA THR A 54 10.96 -21.03 6.12
C THR A 54 9.98 -20.10 6.84
N TYR A 55 10.10 -19.99 8.17
CA TYR A 55 9.27 -19.12 9.00
C TYR A 55 9.44 -17.63 8.64
N PHE A 56 10.68 -17.12 8.64
CA PHE A 56 10.93 -15.70 8.40
C PHE A 56 10.59 -15.30 6.95
N ASN A 57 10.90 -16.14 5.97
CA ASN A 57 10.60 -15.86 4.57
C ASN A 57 9.09 -15.88 4.29
N PHE A 58 8.32 -16.71 4.99
CA PHE A 58 6.87 -16.71 4.82
C PHE A 58 6.28 -15.36 5.23
N ILE A 59 6.69 -14.82 6.38
CA ILE A 59 6.20 -13.53 6.87
C ILE A 59 6.64 -12.40 5.91
N GLU A 60 7.89 -12.40 5.48
CA GLU A 60 8.39 -11.41 4.51
C GLU A 60 7.59 -11.39 3.20
N ASN A 61 7.25 -12.57 2.68
CA ASN A 61 6.43 -12.70 1.48
C ASN A 61 4.98 -12.29 1.75
N PHE A 62 4.44 -12.59 2.93
CA PHE A 62 3.09 -12.18 3.30
C PHE A 62 2.98 -10.65 3.39
N VAL A 63 3.94 -9.99 4.03
CA VAL A 63 4.02 -8.52 4.11
C VAL A 63 4.13 -7.91 2.71
N GLY A 64 4.97 -8.48 1.83
CA GLY A 64 5.10 -7.99 0.45
C GLY A 64 3.80 -8.06 -0.35
N ASN A 65 2.91 -9.00 -0.02
CA ASN A 65 1.64 -9.22 -0.72
C ASN A 65 0.43 -8.63 0.02
N SER A 66 0.57 -8.12 1.26
CA SER A 66 -0.55 -7.64 2.08
C SER A 66 -1.27 -6.44 1.46
N GLY A 67 -0.56 -5.64 0.65
CA GLY A 67 -1.13 -4.57 -0.16
C GLY A 67 -2.27 -5.04 -1.08
N LEU A 68 -2.09 -6.20 -1.70
CA LEU A 68 -3.08 -6.79 -2.61
C LEU A 68 -4.34 -7.28 -1.89
N LEU A 69 -4.25 -7.51 -0.58
CA LEU A 69 -5.36 -7.95 0.26
C LEU A 69 -6.16 -6.78 0.85
N GLY A 70 -5.81 -5.52 0.52
CA GLY A 70 -6.46 -4.34 1.09
C GLY A 70 -6.22 -4.17 2.59
N ALA A 71 -5.20 -4.85 3.12
CA ALA A 71 -4.98 -4.96 4.56
C ALA A 71 -4.55 -3.62 5.22
N HIS A 72 -4.02 -2.69 4.43
CA HIS A 72 -3.70 -1.33 4.87
C HIS A 72 -4.94 -0.45 5.13
N ALA A 73 -6.14 -0.88 4.70
CA ALA A 73 -7.38 -0.12 4.93
C ALA A 73 -7.84 -0.14 6.39
N ASN A 74 -7.34 -1.07 7.21
CA ASN A 74 -7.67 -1.16 8.65
C ASN A 74 -6.47 -0.74 9.51
N GLY A 75 -6.49 0.51 9.98
CA GLY A 75 -5.43 1.11 10.79
C GLY A 75 -5.05 0.32 12.04
N LYS A 76 -6.00 -0.36 12.70
CA LYS A 76 -5.70 -1.16 13.90
C LYS A 76 -4.96 -2.43 13.55
N TRP A 77 -5.41 -3.12 12.52
CA TRP A 77 -4.79 -4.37 12.07
C TRP A 77 -3.38 -4.12 11.55
N VAL A 78 -3.19 -3.11 10.68
CA VAL A 78 -1.86 -2.83 10.10
C VAL A 78 -0.84 -2.38 11.16
N THR A 79 -1.29 -1.66 12.20
CA THR A 79 -0.43 -1.30 13.33
C THR A 79 -0.01 -2.54 14.11
N GLY A 80 -0.95 -3.41 14.49
CA GLY A 80 -0.63 -4.65 15.21
C GLY A 80 0.28 -5.57 14.38
N PHE A 81 0.03 -5.67 13.08
CA PHE A 81 0.87 -6.46 12.19
C PHE A 81 2.29 -5.87 12.03
N ALA A 82 2.44 -4.54 12.10
CA ALA A 82 3.75 -3.92 12.17
C ALA A 82 4.48 -4.21 13.49
N GLU A 83 3.78 -4.29 14.62
CA GLU A 83 4.34 -4.72 15.92
C GLU A 83 4.81 -6.18 15.86
N ASP A 84 4.08 -7.04 15.16
CA ASP A 84 4.48 -8.43 14.90
C ASP A 84 5.74 -8.49 14.03
N CYS A 85 5.80 -7.72 12.94
CA CYS A 85 6.99 -7.60 12.10
C CYS A 85 8.21 -7.16 12.93
N HIS A 86 8.04 -6.19 13.83
CA HIS A 86 9.11 -5.74 14.74
C HIS A 86 9.61 -6.87 15.64
N SER A 87 8.69 -7.60 16.26
CA SER A 87 9.00 -8.73 17.14
C SER A 87 9.70 -9.87 16.39
N VAL A 88 9.24 -10.18 15.19
CA VAL A 88 9.82 -11.22 14.31
C VAL A 88 11.23 -10.82 13.87
N LEU A 89 11.44 -9.58 13.46
CA LEU A 89 12.77 -9.08 13.08
C LEU A 89 13.75 -9.12 14.26
N LYS A 90 13.29 -8.83 15.49
CA LYS A 90 14.12 -9.03 16.70
C LYS A 90 14.48 -10.51 16.91
N ALA A 91 13.51 -11.42 16.74
CA ALA A 91 13.75 -12.85 16.86
C ALA A 91 14.73 -13.36 15.77
N PHE A 92 14.66 -12.77 14.57
CA PHE A 92 15.59 -13.06 13.49
C PHE A 92 17.05 -12.70 13.86
N VAL A 93 17.28 -11.58 14.54
CA VAL A 93 18.63 -11.24 15.04
C VAL A 93 19.16 -12.32 15.99
N VAL A 94 18.31 -12.78 16.92
CA VAL A 94 18.67 -13.85 17.86
C VAL A 94 18.99 -15.15 17.10
N HIS A 95 18.18 -15.50 16.11
CA HIS A 95 18.38 -16.68 15.26
C HIS A 95 19.73 -16.65 14.52
N VAL A 96 20.05 -15.53 13.86
CA VAL A 96 21.31 -15.41 13.13
C VAL A 96 22.51 -15.47 14.08
N ASN A 97 22.43 -14.86 15.25
CA ASN A 97 23.49 -14.91 16.24
C ASN A 97 23.71 -16.34 16.77
N PHE A 98 22.63 -17.10 16.98
CA PHE A 98 22.71 -18.51 17.35
C PHE A 98 23.41 -19.35 16.26
N LEU A 99 23.08 -19.15 14.99
CA LEU A 99 23.75 -19.88 13.91
C LEU A 99 25.22 -19.47 13.77
N ARG A 100 25.53 -18.18 13.92
CA ARG A 100 26.90 -17.65 13.85
C ARG A 100 27.78 -18.16 14.99
N SER A 101 27.24 -18.34 16.20
CA SER A 101 28.00 -18.91 17.32
C SER A 101 28.41 -20.36 17.11
N HIS A 102 27.81 -21.06 16.14
CA HIS A 102 28.14 -22.43 15.76
C HIS A 102 28.69 -22.53 14.32
N SER A 103 29.24 -21.44 13.79
CA SER A 103 29.71 -21.34 12.40
C SER A 103 30.81 -22.36 12.06
N ASP A 104 31.68 -22.71 13.02
CA ASP A 104 32.72 -23.74 12.85
C ASP A 104 32.14 -25.11 12.48
N MET A 105 31.01 -25.47 13.07
CA MET A 105 30.31 -26.72 12.75
C MET A 105 29.61 -26.68 11.40
N LEU A 106 29.10 -25.50 11.00
CA LEU A 106 28.44 -25.31 9.71
C LEU A 106 29.42 -25.36 8.52
N LYS A 107 30.73 -25.21 8.74
CA LYS A 107 31.80 -25.35 7.71
C LYS A 107 31.51 -24.62 6.38
N GLY A 108 30.92 -23.43 6.46
CA GLY A 108 30.56 -22.62 5.28
C GLY A 108 29.16 -22.89 4.71
N SER A 109 28.38 -23.80 5.30
CA SER A 109 26.95 -24.01 4.97
C SER A 109 26.03 -22.97 5.62
N LEU A 110 26.59 -22.00 6.34
CA LEU A 110 25.85 -20.90 6.93
C LEU A 110 25.36 -19.97 5.83
N GLU A 111 24.05 -19.96 5.61
CA GLU A 111 23.43 -19.04 4.67
C GLU A 111 23.40 -17.63 5.28
N GLN A 112 24.07 -16.67 4.62
CA GLN A 112 23.97 -15.27 5.00
C GLN A 112 22.77 -14.64 4.29
N PRO A 113 22.03 -13.74 4.96
CA PRO A 113 20.93 -13.03 4.33
C PRO A 113 21.44 -12.16 3.18
N ASP A 114 20.69 -12.12 2.09
CA ASP A 114 20.96 -11.19 0.99
C ASP A 114 20.76 -9.72 1.43
N THR A 115 21.35 -8.79 0.70
CA THR A 115 21.33 -7.34 0.91
C THR A 115 19.92 -6.76 1.07
N ALA A 116 18.91 -7.34 0.42
CA ALA A 116 17.52 -6.93 0.51
C ALA A 116 16.65 -7.84 1.41
N ALA A 117 17.25 -8.80 2.11
CA ALA A 117 16.48 -9.76 2.91
C ALA A 117 15.68 -9.03 4.00
N TYR A 118 14.41 -9.41 4.09
CA TYR A 118 13.46 -8.91 5.10
C TYR A 118 13.11 -7.41 4.98
N ALA A 119 13.34 -6.80 3.81
CA ALA A 119 13.09 -5.38 3.59
C ALA A 119 11.59 -5.00 3.66
N ASN A 120 10.66 -5.91 3.38
CA ASN A 120 9.22 -5.63 3.51
C ASN A 120 8.84 -5.48 4.97
N MET A 121 9.24 -6.43 5.83
CA MET A 121 9.02 -6.33 7.28
C MET A 121 9.65 -5.05 7.85
N GLN A 122 10.87 -4.70 7.43
CA GLN A 122 11.53 -3.47 7.86
C GLN A 122 10.73 -2.21 7.48
N ARG A 123 10.25 -2.12 6.23
CA ARG A 123 9.40 -1.02 5.78
C ARG A 123 8.10 -0.94 6.57
N MET A 124 7.44 -2.08 6.81
CA MET A 124 6.22 -2.16 7.62
C MET A 124 6.44 -1.56 9.02
N THR A 125 7.55 -1.91 9.69
CA THR A 125 7.87 -1.32 10.99
C THR A 125 8.13 0.19 10.90
N LYS A 126 8.83 0.65 9.87
CA LYS A 126 9.16 2.07 9.69
C LYS A 126 7.94 2.93 9.38
N GLU A 127 6.99 2.39 8.64
CA GLU A 127 5.79 3.09 8.17
C GLU A 127 4.74 3.26 9.27
N TYR A 128 4.54 2.23 10.10
CA TYR A 128 3.42 2.18 11.04
C TYR A 128 3.81 2.29 12.52
N LEU A 129 5.08 2.15 12.89
CA LEU A 129 5.52 2.24 14.30
C LEU A 129 6.17 3.59 14.64
N PRO A 130 6.18 3.97 15.94
CA PRO A 130 6.89 5.16 16.40
C PRO A 130 8.38 5.14 16.05
N LYS A 131 8.93 6.32 15.76
CA LYS A 131 10.32 6.51 15.33
C LYS A 131 11.35 5.81 16.21
N GLU A 132 11.19 5.91 17.52
CA GLU A 132 12.08 5.28 18.50
C GLU A 132 12.12 3.75 18.36
N GLN A 133 10.98 3.12 18.09
CA GLN A 133 10.88 1.67 18.04
C GLN A 133 11.59 1.09 16.81
N TRP A 134 11.33 1.65 15.62
CA TRP A 134 11.96 1.14 14.39
C TRP A 134 13.43 1.54 14.30
N GLN A 135 13.85 2.70 14.84
CA GLN A 135 15.27 3.09 14.87
C GLN A 135 16.08 2.20 15.81
N THR A 136 15.50 1.78 16.94
CA THR A 136 16.14 0.80 17.83
C THR A 136 16.37 -0.53 17.12
N LEU A 137 15.40 -0.97 16.30
CA LEU A 137 15.52 -2.18 15.49
C LEU A 137 16.55 -2.03 14.38
N GLU A 138 16.58 -0.90 13.69
CA GLU A 138 17.59 -0.58 12.67
C GLU A 138 19.01 -0.63 13.28
N PHE A 139 19.20 -0.02 14.45
CA PHE A 139 20.48 -0.06 15.16
C PHE A 139 20.88 -1.49 15.54
N LEU A 140 19.92 -2.30 16.00
CA LEU A 140 20.14 -3.71 16.29
C LEU A 140 20.62 -4.48 15.05
N PHE A 141 20.00 -4.24 13.89
CA PHE A 141 20.42 -4.86 12.62
C PHE A 141 21.84 -4.42 12.21
N LYS A 142 22.14 -3.12 12.29
CA LYS A 142 23.48 -2.58 12.00
C LYS A 142 24.56 -3.21 12.87
N ASN A 143 24.33 -3.29 14.19
CA ASN A 143 25.29 -3.88 15.13
C ASN A 143 25.54 -5.36 14.88
N ASN A 144 24.54 -6.07 14.33
CA ASN A 144 24.65 -7.47 13.99
C ASN A 144 25.03 -7.68 12.52
N SER A 145 25.48 -6.66 11.78
CA SER A 145 25.86 -6.79 10.36
C SER A 145 24.77 -7.48 9.53
N LEU A 146 23.52 -7.06 9.72
CA LEU A 146 22.34 -7.54 9.01
C LEU A 146 21.87 -6.50 7.98
N PRO A 147 21.16 -6.91 6.91
CA PRO A 147 20.67 -6.02 5.87
C PRO A 147 19.65 -5.02 6.40
N ILE A 148 19.73 -3.76 5.96
CA ILE A 148 18.89 -2.64 6.43
C ILE A 148 18.12 -1.95 5.29
N ALA A 149 18.06 -2.58 4.11
CA ALA A 149 17.54 -1.95 2.91
C ALA A 149 16.12 -1.37 3.09
N GLY A 150 15.25 -2.06 3.84
CA GLY A 150 13.89 -1.59 4.10
C GLY A 150 13.81 -0.46 5.13
N PHE A 151 14.83 -0.26 5.96
CA PHE A 151 14.94 0.92 6.81
C PHE A 151 15.46 2.14 6.03
N GLU A 152 16.30 1.96 5.01
CA GLU A 152 16.86 3.07 4.23
C GLU A 152 15.90 3.58 3.16
N TYR A 153 15.31 2.69 2.37
CA TYR A 153 14.49 3.05 1.21
C TYR A 153 13.00 2.85 1.47
N ALA A 154 12.19 3.86 1.14
CA ALA A 154 10.75 3.69 1.08
C ALA A 154 10.37 2.82 -0.13
N GLY A 155 9.27 2.06 -0.01
CA GLY A 155 8.70 1.35 -1.15
C GLY A 155 8.25 2.31 -2.25
N ALA A 156 8.03 1.79 -3.46
CA ALA A 156 7.30 2.55 -4.46
C ALA A 156 5.92 2.89 -3.89
N ASN A 157 5.54 4.18 -3.91
CA ASN A 157 4.20 4.58 -3.50
C ASN A 157 3.19 3.95 -4.46
N ASP A 158 2.12 3.37 -3.93
CA ASP A 158 0.91 3.15 -4.72
C ASP A 158 0.52 4.48 -5.36
N LEU A 159 0.03 4.46 -6.61
CA LEU A 159 -0.40 5.66 -7.32
C LEU A 159 -1.36 6.44 -6.41
N ASN A 160 -0.86 7.51 -5.80
CA ASN A 160 -1.45 8.15 -4.63
C ASN A 160 -2.96 8.36 -4.82
N GLU A 161 -3.76 8.01 -3.80
CA GLU A 161 -5.10 8.58 -3.67
C GLU A 161 -4.96 10.10 -3.77
N THR A 162 -5.60 10.71 -4.78
CA THR A 162 -5.61 12.16 -4.97
C THR A 162 -5.88 12.84 -3.62
N PRO A 163 -4.98 13.72 -3.13
CA PRO A 163 -5.11 14.32 -1.81
C PRO A 163 -6.51 14.91 -1.62
N LYS A 164 -7.21 14.53 -0.55
CA LYS A 164 -8.62 14.91 -0.32
C LYS A 164 -8.86 16.42 -0.41
N TRP A 165 -7.87 17.25 -0.09
CA TRP A 165 -7.96 18.71 -0.24
C TRP A 165 -8.11 19.15 -1.71
N GLN A 166 -7.44 18.50 -2.66
CA GLN A 166 -7.56 18.81 -4.09
C GLN A 166 -8.98 18.55 -4.60
N LEU A 167 -9.59 17.45 -4.15
CA LEU A 167 -10.98 17.11 -4.47
C LEU A 167 -11.96 18.11 -3.86
N VAL A 168 -11.78 18.47 -2.58
CA VAL A 168 -12.62 19.47 -1.90
C VAL A 168 -12.48 20.86 -2.53
N THR A 169 -11.25 21.29 -2.85
CA THR A 169 -11.03 22.57 -3.54
C THR A 169 -11.69 22.57 -4.93
N GLY A 170 -11.58 21.47 -5.68
CA GLY A 170 -12.26 21.30 -6.96
C GLY A 170 -13.79 21.41 -6.84
N LEU A 171 -14.38 20.79 -5.81
CA LEU A 171 -15.82 20.88 -5.52
C LEU A 171 -16.25 22.31 -5.26
N VAL A 172 -15.56 22.99 -4.35
CA VAL A 172 -15.92 24.34 -3.89
C VAL A 172 -15.84 25.31 -5.06
N VAL A 173 -14.78 25.23 -5.87
CA VAL A 173 -14.62 26.06 -7.07
C VAL A 173 -15.73 25.78 -8.08
N GLY A 174 -16.03 24.50 -8.34
CA GLY A 174 -17.10 24.11 -9.27
C GLY A 174 -18.48 24.59 -8.84
N VAL A 175 -18.83 24.43 -7.56
CA VAL A 175 -20.10 24.91 -7.00
C VAL A 175 -20.19 26.43 -7.03
N LEU A 176 -19.11 27.13 -6.68
CA LEU A 176 -19.06 28.60 -6.69
C LEU A 176 -19.33 29.15 -8.11
N PHE A 177 -18.64 28.63 -9.12
CA PHE A 177 -18.86 29.09 -10.49
C PHE A 177 -20.25 28.71 -11.03
N ALA A 178 -20.78 27.55 -10.67
CA ALA A 178 -22.16 27.17 -11.01
C ALA A 178 -23.18 28.16 -10.41
N LEU A 179 -23.01 28.56 -9.15
CA LEU A 179 -23.86 29.56 -8.49
C LEU A 179 -23.74 30.95 -9.12
N ILE A 180 -22.53 31.38 -9.47
CA ILE A 180 -22.30 32.67 -10.15
C ILE A 180 -23.03 32.72 -11.50
N ILE A 181 -23.01 31.62 -12.27
CA ILE A 181 -23.72 31.55 -13.55
C ILE A 181 -25.23 31.53 -13.34
N LEU A 182 -25.72 30.79 -12.35
CA LEU A 182 -27.14 30.76 -12.01
C LEU A 182 -27.65 32.15 -11.63
N LEU A 183 -26.89 32.89 -10.81
CA LEU A 183 -27.21 34.28 -10.46
C LEU A 183 -27.15 35.18 -11.69
N SER A 184 -26.13 35.03 -12.54
CA SER A 184 -25.99 35.80 -13.78
C SER A 184 -27.18 35.58 -14.73
N ALA A 185 -27.72 34.36 -14.79
CA ALA A 185 -28.91 34.04 -15.58
C ALA A 185 -30.19 34.73 -15.06
N ILE A 186 -30.29 34.97 -13.75
CA ILE A 186 -31.42 35.70 -13.15
C ILE A 186 -31.31 37.20 -13.45
N PHE A 187 -30.11 37.77 -13.35
CA PHE A 187 -29.89 39.22 -13.56
C PHE A 187 -29.76 39.62 -15.04
N ILE A 188 -29.46 38.67 -15.93
CA ILE A 188 -29.31 38.90 -17.38
C ILE A 188 -30.25 37.94 -18.12
N PRO A 189 -31.56 38.25 -18.20
CA PRO A 189 -32.55 37.36 -18.81
C PRO A 189 -32.38 37.19 -20.32
N SER A 190 -31.72 38.14 -20.98
CA SER A 190 -31.47 38.13 -22.43
C SER A 190 -29.99 38.36 -22.72
N PRO A 191 -29.14 37.34 -22.49
CA PRO A 191 -27.71 37.46 -22.74
C PRO A 191 -27.44 37.61 -24.23
N THR A 192 -26.43 38.43 -24.56
CA THR A 192 -25.90 38.49 -25.93
C THR A 192 -25.34 37.12 -26.35
N PRO A 193 -25.21 36.83 -27.66
CA PRO A 193 -24.67 35.55 -28.13
C PRO A 193 -23.30 35.20 -27.50
N THR A 194 -22.43 36.20 -27.33
CA THR A 194 -21.12 36.03 -26.69
C THR A 194 -21.24 35.70 -25.20
N GLN A 195 -22.13 36.37 -24.47
CA GLN A 195 -22.36 36.08 -23.05
C GLN A 195 -22.92 34.68 -22.85
N PHE A 196 -23.85 34.25 -23.70
CA PHE A 196 -24.39 32.88 -23.66
C PHE A 196 -23.29 31.83 -23.91
N PHE A 197 -22.41 32.07 -24.90
CA PHE A 197 -21.27 31.19 -25.17
C PHE A 197 -20.34 31.05 -23.96
N VAL A 198 -20.01 32.17 -23.30
CA VAL A 198 -19.18 32.17 -22.09
C VAL A 198 -19.89 31.47 -20.93
N PHE A 199 -21.17 31.76 -20.66
CA PHE A 199 -21.94 31.12 -19.59
C PHE A 199 -22.00 29.61 -19.77
N ARG A 200 -22.26 29.14 -20.99
CA ARG A 200 -22.26 27.72 -21.32
C ARG A 200 -20.90 27.07 -21.05
N GLY A 201 -19.80 27.72 -21.43
CA GLY A 201 -18.45 27.20 -21.23
C GLY A 201 -18.08 27.07 -19.77
N VAL A 202 -18.27 28.16 -19.01
CA VAL A 202 -17.95 28.15 -17.57
C VAL A 202 -18.87 27.16 -16.83
N PHE A 203 -20.13 27.01 -17.25
CA PHE A 203 -21.06 26.06 -16.63
C PHE A 203 -20.66 24.60 -16.90
N ALA A 204 -20.25 24.28 -18.13
CA ALA A 204 -19.76 22.96 -18.47
C ALA A 204 -18.48 22.60 -17.70
N VAL A 205 -17.54 23.55 -17.55
CA VAL A 205 -16.32 23.36 -16.73
C VAL A 205 -16.68 23.15 -15.26
N SER A 206 -17.64 23.92 -14.74
CA SER A 206 -18.10 23.83 -13.34
C SER A 206 -18.70 22.45 -13.04
N LEU A 207 -19.58 21.96 -13.92
CA LEU A 207 -20.18 20.63 -13.76
C LEU A 207 -19.15 19.51 -13.92
N ALA A 208 -18.18 19.67 -14.81
CA ALA A 208 -17.07 18.72 -14.94
C ALA A 208 -16.20 18.66 -13.68
N ALA A 209 -15.90 19.80 -13.06
CA ALA A 209 -15.16 19.86 -11.80
C ALA A 209 -15.91 19.16 -10.65
N ILE A 210 -17.24 19.31 -10.58
CA ILE A 210 -18.08 18.59 -9.61
C ILE A 210 -18.07 17.08 -9.91
N ALA A 211 -18.18 16.69 -11.19
CA ALA A 211 -18.19 15.30 -11.61
C ALA A 211 -16.85 14.57 -11.39
N ALA A 212 -15.73 15.29 -11.28
CA ALA A 212 -14.41 14.72 -11.00
C ALA A 212 -14.34 13.98 -9.65
N ILE A 213 -15.31 14.22 -8.76
CA ILE A 213 -15.36 13.66 -7.40
C ILE A 213 -16.23 12.41 -7.35
N ILE A 214 -17.09 12.22 -8.35
CA ILE A 214 -17.98 11.05 -8.40
C ILE A 214 -17.13 9.85 -8.81
N PRO A 215 -16.99 8.83 -7.95
CA PRO A 215 -16.23 7.64 -8.30
C PRO A 215 -16.93 6.87 -9.43
N GLY A 216 -16.15 6.47 -10.44
CA GLY A 216 -16.63 5.74 -11.61
C GLY A 216 -16.16 6.35 -12.93
N LEU A 217 -16.03 5.50 -13.96
CA LEU A 217 -15.69 5.94 -15.31
C LEU A 217 -16.98 6.12 -16.12
N LEU A 218 -17.51 7.34 -16.16
CA LEU A 218 -18.53 7.68 -17.15
C LEU A 218 -17.86 7.72 -18.52
N ASN A 219 -18.17 6.77 -19.40
CA ASN A 219 -17.60 6.71 -20.74
C ASN A 219 -18.61 7.26 -21.76
N VAL A 220 -18.21 8.30 -22.48
CA VAL A 220 -19.01 8.89 -23.56
C VAL A 220 -18.28 8.66 -24.86
N GLU A 221 -18.93 7.89 -25.73
CA GLU A 221 -18.60 7.82 -27.14
C GLU A 221 -19.64 8.63 -27.91
N SER A 222 -19.25 9.78 -28.43
CA SER A 222 -20.11 10.59 -29.28
C SER A 222 -19.47 10.76 -30.65
N ARG A 223 -20.28 10.60 -31.70
CA ARG A 223 -19.89 10.85 -33.09
C ARG A 223 -20.45 12.21 -33.51
N PHE A 224 -19.58 13.20 -33.65
CA PHE A 224 -19.95 14.51 -34.18
C PHE A 224 -19.35 14.65 -35.59
N HIS A 225 -20.19 14.53 -36.61
CA HIS A 225 -19.78 14.43 -38.02
C HIS A 225 -18.71 13.33 -38.28
N LYS A 226 -17.51 13.70 -38.78
CA LYS A 226 -16.39 12.78 -39.12
C LYS A 226 -15.43 12.51 -37.95
N PHE A 227 -15.65 13.10 -36.78
CA PHE A 227 -14.77 12.95 -35.62
C PHE A 227 -15.45 12.14 -34.50
N SER A 228 -14.72 11.15 -33.98
CA SER A 228 -15.08 10.35 -32.82
C SER A 228 -14.48 11.00 -31.58
N ILE A 229 -15.33 11.40 -30.63
CA ILE A 229 -14.89 11.88 -29.32
C ILE A 229 -15.10 10.74 -28.33
N ARG A 230 -14.00 10.28 -27.72
CA ARG A 230 -14.01 9.37 -26.57
C ARG A 230 -13.55 10.16 -25.35
N ALA A 231 -14.42 10.27 -24.36
CA ALA A 231 -14.12 10.98 -23.13
C ALA A 231 -14.55 10.12 -21.93
N THR A 232 -13.76 10.18 -20.86
CA THR A 232 -14.06 9.47 -19.60
C THR A 232 -14.14 10.45 -18.42
N GLY A 233 -14.94 10.10 -17.41
CA GLY A 233 -15.03 10.82 -16.13
C GLY A 233 -15.49 12.27 -16.29
N ALA A 234 -14.78 13.21 -15.64
CA ALA A 234 -15.09 14.64 -15.70
C ALA A 234 -15.10 15.22 -17.12
N ILE A 235 -14.21 14.74 -18.00
CA ILE A 235 -14.14 15.19 -19.39
C ILE A 235 -15.42 14.78 -20.15
N ALA A 236 -15.96 13.59 -19.83
CA ALA A 236 -17.19 13.12 -20.44
C ALA A 236 -18.38 14.01 -20.05
N VAL A 237 -18.46 14.42 -18.78
CA VAL A 237 -19.50 15.37 -18.30
C VAL A 237 -19.36 16.73 -18.97
N PHE A 238 -18.14 17.25 -19.12
CA PHE A 238 -17.91 18.48 -19.89
C PHE A 238 -18.46 18.36 -21.31
N VAL A 239 -18.10 17.29 -22.02
CA VAL A 239 -18.52 17.05 -23.41
C VAL A 239 -20.04 16.93 -23.53
N ILE A 240 -20.69 16.22 -22.62
CA ILE A 240 -22.16 16.11 -22.57
C ILE A 240 -22.80 17.49 -22.42
N VAL A 241 -22.41 18.26 -21.41
CA VAL A 241 -23.01 19.59 -21.14
C VAL A 241 -22.68 20.57 -22.26
N TRP A 242 -21.45 20.53 -22.77
CA TRP A 242 -21.01 21.38 -23.85
C TRP A 242 -21.68 21.06 -25.18
N LEU A 243 -22.07 19.82 -25.46
CA LEU A 243 -22.69 19.42 -26.74
C LEU A 243 -24.22 19.34 -26.69
N LEU A 244 -24.82 18.90 -25.58
CA LEU A 244 -26.27 18.67 -25.46
C LEU A 244 -27.08 19.90 -25.02
N ASN A 245 -26.43 21.00 -24.67
CA ASN A 245 -27.13 22.26 -24.46
C ASN A 245 -27.49 22.83 -25.86
N PRO A 246 -28.75 23.01 -26.26
CA PRO A 246 -29.04 23.41 -27.64
C PRO A 246 -28.44 24.79 -27.94
N PRO A 247 -27.82 25.03 -29.12
CA PRO A 247 -27.73 26.39 -29.63
C PRO A 247 -29.18 26.90 -29.77
N ALA A 248 -29.41 28.15 -29.41
CA ALA A 248 -30.72 28.78 -29.52
C ALA A 248 -31.39 28.36 -30.84
N LEU A 249 -32.63 27.90 -30.76
CA LEU A 249 -33.58 28.00 -31.88
C LEU A 249 -33.67 29.49 -32.21
N VAL A 250 -32.76 29.97 -33.06
CA VAL A 250 -32.89 31.25 -33.72
C VAL A 250 -34.05 31.06 -34.68
N GLY A 251 -35.14 31.77 -34.42
CA GLY A 251 -36.37 31.66 -35.19
C GLY A 251 -36.13 31.79 -36.69
N SER A 252 -36.84 30.94 -37.45
CA SER A 252 -37.40 31.31 -38.74
C SER A 252 -38.35 32.50 -38.59
#